data_AF-K6WH27-F1
#
_entry.id   AF-K6WH27-F1
#
_cell.length_a   1.000
_cell.length_b   1.000
_cell.length_c   1.000
_cell.angle_alpha   90.00
_cell.angle_beta   90.00
_cell.angle_gamma   90.00
#
_symmetry.space_group_name_H-M   'P 1'
#
loop_
_entity.id
_entity.type
_entity.pdbx_description
1 polymer ?
#
loop_
_entity_poly.entity_id
_entity_poly.type
_entity_poly.pdbx_seq_one_letter_code
_entity_poly.pdbx_strand_id
1 'polypeptide(L)'
;MTTIDPDLPELDIVTAHGTVTRLPTSFPIIDPELDGHLDPDLFQKGFEDGNARLLTLPPAWARHHASSILACAPDPHDDEPSYTRGYRAALYGHLRHARD
;
A
#
# COMPACT_ATOMS: atom_id res chain seq x y z
N MET A 1 4.10 -4.87 31.99
CA MET A 1 4.26 -3.42 31.72
C MET A 1 5.49 -3.28 30.83
N THR A 2 5.30 -3.36 29.53
CA THR A 2 6.38 -3.22 28.54
C THR A 2 6.51 -1.73 28.21
N THR A 3 7.65 -1.18 28.58
CA THR A 3 8.12 0.17 28.28
C THR A 3 8.23 0.38 26.77
N ILE A 4 7.54 1.41 26.26
CA ILE A 4 7.61 1.85 24.87
C ILE A 4 8.85 2.74 24.75
N ASP A 5 9.84 2.32 23.97
CA ASP A 5 11.04 3.08 23.65
C ASP A 5 10.67 4.27 22.72
N PRO A 6 11.07 5.52 23.04
CA PRO A 6 10.62 6.73 22.35
C PRO A 6 11.38 7.07 21.06
N ASP A 7 12.31 6.22 20.60
CA ASP A 7 13.25 6.53 19.51
C ASP A 7 12.93 5.86 18.15
N LEU A 8 11.77 5.22 18.02
CA LEU A 8 11.32 4.68 16.74
C LEU A 8 10.59 5.78 15.94
N PRO A 9 11.02 6.08 14.69
CA PRO A 9 10.32 7.06 13.86
C PRO A 9 8.86 6.61 13.65
N GLU A 10 7.89 7.51 13.77
CA GLU A 10 6.47 7.20 13.53
C GLU A 10 6.29 6.67 12.09
N LEU A 11 6.22 5.33 11.96
CA LEU A 11 6.09 4.57 10.71
C LEU A 11 4.67 4.64 10.12
N ASP A 12 3.71 5.06 10.94
CA ASP A 12 2.29 5.05 10.65
C ASP A 12 1.79 6.45 10.29
N ILE A 13 1.21 6.58 9.08
CA ILE A 13 0.46 7.78 8.71
C ILE A 13 -0.99 7.56 9.15
N VAL A 14 -1.39 8.21 10.24
CA VAL A 14 -2.79 8.20 10.68
C VAL A 14 -3.62 9.15 9.83
N THR A 15 -4.75 8.67 9.29
CA THR A 15 -5.72 9.48 8.55
C THR A 15 -7.13 9.32 9.12
N ALA A 16 -8.06 10.19 8.75
CA ALA A 16 -9.46 10.11 9.17
C ALA A 16 -10.19 8.83 8.69
N HIS A 17 -9.57 8.06 7.80
CA HIS A 17 -10.11 6.84 7.21
C HIS A 17 -9.32 5.58 7.60
N GLY A 18 -8.34 5.70 8.50
CA GLY A 18 -7.51 4.59 8.98
C GLY A 18 -6.02 4.88 8.96
N THR A 19 -5.24 3.90 9.42
CA THR A 19 -3.78 3.96 9.52
C THR A 19 -3.15 3.38 8.26
N VAL A 20 -2.22 4.13 7.65
CA VAL A 20 -1.43 3.68 6.49
C VAL A 20 0.02 3.52 6.92
N THR A 21 0.48 2.28 7.07
CA THR A 21 1.87 1.95 7.41
C THR A 21 2.76 2.09 6.17
N ARG A 22 3.82 2.90 6.28
CA ARG A 22 4.86 2.96 5.23
C ARG A 22 5.66 1.66 5.31
N LEU A 23 5.72 0.90 4.22
CA LEU A 23 6.72 -0.17 4.06
C LEU A 23 8.01 0.44 3.49
N PRO A 24 9.07 0.64 4.28
CA PRO A 24 10.38 0.17 3.89
C PRO A 24 10.46 -1.31 4.32
N THR A 25 11.50 -2.03 3.94
CA THR A 25 11.83 -3.38 4.43
C THR A 25 12.08 -3.44 5.96
N SER A 26 11.16 -2.98 6.80
CA SER A 26 11.44 -2.61 8.19
C SER A 26 10.37 -3.11 9.16
N PHE A 27 10.79 -4.10 9.94
CA PHE A 27 10.26 -4.50 11.23
C PHE A 27 9.99 -3.29 12.16
N PRO A 28 9.00 -3.37 13.08
CA PRO A 28 8.37 -4.58 13.56
C PRO A 28 7.05 -4.88 12.84
N ILE A 29 6.86 -6.17 12.55
CA ILE A 29 5.61 -6.75 12.11
C ILE A 29 4.52 -6.38 13.13
N ILE A 30 3.50 -5.64 12.68
CA ILE A 30 2.41 -5.16 13.54
C ILE A 30 1.42 -6.31 13.81
N ASP A 31 1.21 -7.17 12.82
CA ASP A 31 0.43 -8.41 12.96
C ASP A 31 1.22 -9.60 12.37
N PRO A 32 1.81 -10.46 13.23
CA PRO A 32 2.60 -11.62 12.80
C PRO A 32 1.84 -12.62 11.93
N GLU A 33 0.51 -12.70 12.07
CA GLU A 33 -0.32 -13.61 11.26
C GLU A 33 -0.66 -12.98 9.90
N LEU A 34 -0.85 -11.66 9.85
CA LEU A 34 -1.22 -10.94 8.62
C LEU A 34 -0.01 -10.58 7.74
N ASP A 35 1.13 -10.26 8.36
CA ASP A 35 2.34 -9.80 7.66
C ASP A 35 3.39 -10.91 7.48
N GLY A 36 3.26 -12.03 8.20
CA GLY A 36 4.16 -13.19 8.07
C GLY A 36 4.08 -13.90 6.71
N HIS A 37 3.02 -13.66 5.95
CA HIS A 37 2.78 -14.26 4.62
C HIS A 37 3.01 -13.30 3.46
N LEU A 38 3.54 -12.10 3.73
CA LEU A 38 3.76 -11.12 2.68
C LEU A 38 5.01 -11.44 1.87
N ASP A 39 4.80 -12.01 0.68
CA ASP A 39 5.82 -12.16 -0.33
C ASP A 39 6.28 -10.77 -0.88
N PRO A 40 7.55 -10.38 -0.66
CA PRO A 40 8.09 -9.11 -1.13
C PRO A 40 8.20 -9.01 -2.66
N ASP A 41 8.47 -10.12 -3.34
CA ASP A 41 8.61 -10.16 -4.79
C ASP A 41 7.24 -9.97 -5.45
N LEU A 42 6.19 -10.60 -4.91
CA LEU A 42 4.81 -10.36 -5.34
C LEU A 42 4.36 -8.93 -5.06
N PHE A 43 4.73 -8.36 -3.91
CA PHE A 43 4.46 -6.96 -3.63
C PHE A 43 5.13 -6.04 -4.67
N GLN A 44 6.43 -6.24 -4.93
CA GLN A 44 7.17 -5.44 -5.90
C GLN A 44 6.56 -5.56 -7.30
N LYS A 45 6.20 -6.78 -7.72
CA LYS A 45 5.50 -7.04 -8.98
C LYS A 45 4.17 -6.27 -9.05
N GLY A 46 3.36 -6.33 -8.00
CA GLY A 46 2.11 -5.58 -7.93
C GLY A 46 2.31 -4.07 -8.05
N PHE A 47 3.34 -3.54 -7.38
CA PHE A 47 3.69 -2.13 -7.46
C PHE A 47 4.12 -1.70 -8.87
N GLU A 48 4.95 -2.51 -9.53
CA GLU A 48 5.38 -2.28 -10.92
C GLU A 48 4.20 -2.32 -11.89
N ASP A 49 3.35 -3.34 -11.78
CA ASP A 49 2.15 -3.50 -12.62
C ASP A 49 1.15 -2.35 -12.40
N GLY A 50 1.03 -1.86 -11.17
CA GLY A 50 0.24 -0.68 -10.83
C GLY A 50 0.73 0.58 -11.55
N ASN A 51 2.03 0.84 -11.52
CA ASN A 51 2.64 1.96 -12.23
C ASN A 51 2.51 1.80 -13.75
N ALA A 52 2.78 0.61 -14.29
CA ALA A 52 2.64 0.31 -15.71
C ALA A 52 1.20 0.57 -16.18
N ARG A 53 0.19 0.12 -15.39
CA ARG A 53 -1.22 0.37 -15.71
C ARG A 53 -1.53 1.86 -15.75
N LEU A 54 -1.06 2.64 -14.79
CA LEU A 54 -1.29 4.09 -14.77
C LEU A 54 -0.69 4.78 -16.00
N LEU A 55 0.49 4.37 -16.45
CA LEU A 55 1.14 4.91 -17.65
C LEU A 55 0.38 4.59 -18.95
N THR A 56 -0.44 3.53 -18.97
CA THR A 56 -1.28 3.19 -20.14
C THR A 56 -2.55 4.04 -20.27
N LEU A 57 -2.88 4.84 -19.25
CA LEU A 57 -4.13 5.58 -19.18
C LEU A 57 -3.91 7.09 -19.40
N PRO A 58 -4.86 7.80 -20.04
CA PRO A 58 -4.87 9.26 -20.01
C PRO A 58 -4.91 9.78 -18.55
N PRO A 59 -4.34 10.95 -18.24
CA PRO A 59 -4.20 11.41 -16.85
C PRO A 59 -5.49 11.41 -16.01
N ALA A 60 -6.60 11.88 -16.59
CA ALA A 60 -7.90 11.88 -15.89
C ALA A 60 -8.40 10.46 -15.59
N TRP A 61 -8.13 9.50 -16.49
CA TRP A 61 -8.53 8.11 -16.33
C TRP A 61 -7.61 7.36 -15.37
N ALA A 62 -6.32 7.69 -15.35
CA ALA A 62 -5.36 7.19 -14.37
C ALA A 62 -5.77 7.60 -12.94
N ARG A 63 -6.12 8.89 -12.75
CA ARG A 63 -6.63 9.41 -11.48
C ARG A 63 -7.95 8.77 -11.07
N HIS A 64 -8.88 8.60 -12.01
CA HIS A 64 -10.16 7.92 -11.75
C HIS A 64 -9.95 6.44 -11.36
N HIS A 65 -9.11 5.72 -12.10
CA HIS A 65 -8.75 4.31 -11.82
C HIS A 65 -8.12 4.16 -10.43
N ALA A 66 -7.14 5.00 -10.09
CA ALA A 66 -6.53 4.97 -8.76
C ALA A 66 -7.56 5.25 -7.65
N SER A 67 -8.42 6.25 -7.83
CA SER A 67 -9.45 6.59 -6.85
C SER A 67 -10.50 5.49 -6.69
N SER A 68 -10.94 4.83 -7.76
CA SER A 68 -12.00 3.83 -7.70
C SER A 68 -11.51 2.55 -7.02
N ILE A 69 -10.31 2.09 -7.35
CA ILE A 69 -9.72 0.91 -6.70
C ILE A 69 -9.49 1.15 -5.21
N LEU A 70 -8.97 2.32 -4.83
CA LEU A 70 -8.71 2.65 -3.43
C LEU A 70 -9.98 2.89 -2.60
N ALA A 71 -11.10 3.26 -3.24
CA ALA A 71 -12.40 3.37 -2.58
C ALA A 71 -13.01 1.99 -2.24
N CYS A 72 -12.58 0.93 -2.92
CA CYS A 72 -12.97 -0.44 -2.62
C CYS A 72 -12.02 -1.07 -1.60
N ALA A 73 -12.57 -1.77 -0.61
CA ALA A 73 -11.80 -2.64 0.26
C ALA A 73 -11.19 -3.81 -0.55
N PRO A 74 -9.96 -4.25 -0.25
CA PRO A 74 -9.41 -5.46 -0.83
C PRO A 74 -10.25 -6.68 -0.42
N ASP A 75 -10.26 -7.71 -1.27
CA ASP A 75 -10.98 -8.95 -0.99
C ASP A 75 -10.32 -9.66 0.22
N PRO A 76 -11.09 -10.01 1.28
CA PRO A 76 -10.54 -10.77 2.41
C PRO A 76 -10.10 -12.19 2.03
N HIS A 77 -10.53 -12.71 0.87
CA HIS A 77 -10.16 -14.02 0.33
C HIS A 77 -9.21 -13.91 -0.87
N ASP A 78 -8.49 -12.81 -1.00
CA ASP A 78 -7.48 -12.64 -2.04
C ASP A 78 -6.39 -13.72 -1.92
N ASP A 79 -6.19 -14.49 -3.00
CA ASP A 79 -5.16 -15.52 -3.10
C ASP A 79 -3.74 -14.90 -3.16
N GLU A 80 -3.62 -13.63 -3.57
CA GLU A 80 -2.34 -12.91 -3.72
C GLU A 80 -2.33 -11.55 -3.00
N PRO A 81 -2.50 -11.52 -1.65
CA PRO A 81 -2.65 -10.28 -0.90
C PRO A 81 -1.43 -9.35 -0.99
N SER A 82 -0.22 -9.90 -1.14
CA SER A 82 1.00 -9.12 -1.38
C SER A 82 0.95 -8.33 -2.66
N TYR A 83 0.52 -8.97 -3.76
CA TYR A 83 0.42 -8.33 -5.06
C TYR A 83 -0.61 -7.19 -5.02
N THR A 84 -1.79 -7.46 -4.44
CA THR A 84 -2.84 -6.44 -4.29
C THR A 84 -2.39 -5.27 -3.43
N ARG A 85 -1.64 -5.51 -2.34
CA ARG A 85 -1.05 -4.43 -1.53
C ARG A 85 -0.06 -3.60 -2.34
N GLY A 86 0.84 -4.22 -3.08
CA GLY A 86 1.81 -3.54 -3.95
C GLY A 86 1.12 -2.68 -5.01
N TYR A 87 0.14 -3.26 -5.70
CA TYR A 87 -0.66 -2.57 -6.71
C TYR A 87 -1.37 -1.34 -6.14
N ARG A 88 -2.03 -1.48 -5.00
CA ARG A 88 -2.71 -0.36 -4.32
C ARG A 88 -1.72 0.70 -3.82
N ALA A 89 -0.51 0.31 -3.40
CA ALA A 89 0.52 1.26 -3.00
C ALA A 89 0.96 2.17 -4.17
N ALA A 90 1.10 1.63 -5.38
CA ALA A 90 1.40 2.42 -6.58
C ALA A 90 0.27 3.43 -6.88
N LEU A 91 -0.98 3.00 -6.80
CA LEU A 91 -2.15 3.87 -7.01
C LEU A 91 -2.23 5.00 -5.98
N TYR A 92 -1.94 4.68 -4.71
CA TYR A 92 -1.93 5.68 -3.64
C TYR A 92 -0.82 6.70 -3.85
N GLY A 93 0.38 6.23 -4.23
CA GLY A 93 1.50 7.08 -4.58
C GLY A 93 1.15 8.03 -5.73
N HIS A 94 0.47 7.53 -6.77
CA HIS A 94 -0.03 8.34 -7.87
C HIS A 94 -0.98 9.45 -7.40
N LEU A 95 -1.97 9.16 -6.55
CA LEU A 95 -2.89 10.20 -6.07
C LEU A 95 -2.23 11.25 -5.16
N ARG A 96 -1.23 10.84 -4.35
CA ARG A 96 -0.56 11.73 -3.39
C ARG A 96 0.57 12.56 -4.01
N HIS A 97 1.23 12.04 -5.05
CA HIS A 97 2.47 12.61 -5.58
C HIS A 97 2.42 12.97 -7.07
N ALA A 98 1.38 12.58 -7.81
CA ALA A 98 1.13 13.16 -9.14
C ALA A 98 0.69 14.62 -8.97
N ARG A 99 1.69 15.50 -8.84
CA ARG A 99 1.50 16.94 -9.01
C ARG A 99 1.08 17.17 -10.46
N ASP A 100 0.02 17.97 -10.64
CA ASP A 100 -0.47 18.42 -11.95
C ASP A 100 0.64 19.07 -12.79
#